data_AF-A0A7L2R671-F1
#
_entry.id   AF-A0A7L2R671-F1
#
_cell.length_a   1.000
_cell.length_b   1.000
_cell.length_c   1.000
_cell.angle_alpha   90.00
_cell.angle_beta   90.00
_cell.angle_gamma   90.00
#
_symmetry.space_group_name_H-M   'P 1'
#
loop_
_entity.id
_entity.type
_entity.pdbx_description
1 polymer ?
#
loop_
_entity_poly.entity_id
_entity_poly.type
_entity_poly.pdbx_seq_one_letter_code
_entity_poly.pdbx_strand_id
1 'polypeptide(L)'
;QLFLQLLEVEEVKQKMSSALGEQQLHRQEEQKSQKVESIYQALKIRACSSEEEAEDEFLQLLCVRKGKKLVARLLPHLIGEQREKILLTITHHLPFLMKKDVLDE
;
A
#
# COMPACT_ATOMS: atom_id res chain seq x y z
N GLN A 1 -8.39 8.94 -1.74
CA GLN A 1 -9.11 7.81 -2.38
C GLN A 1 -8.54 6.45 -1.98
N LEU A 2 -7.22 6.23 -2.07
CA LEU A 2 -6.56 4.95 -1.75
C LEU A 2 -6.89 4.39 -0.35
N PHE A 3 -6.92 5.24 0.67
CA PHE A 3 -7.24 4.80 2.03
C PHE A 3 -8.66 4.21 2.15
N LEU A 4 -9.64 4.72 1.40
CA LEU A 4 -10.99 4.16 1.38
C LEU A 4 -11.00 2.79 0.70
N GLN A 5 -10.30 2.64 -0.43
CA GLN A 5 -10.16 1.35 -1.10
C GLN A 5 -9.48 0.31 -0.21
N LEU A 6 -8.50 0.71 0.60
CA LEU A 6 -7.88 -0.17 1.58
C LEU A 6 -8.87 -0.63 2.67
N LEU A 7 -9.71 0.28 3.18
CA LEU A 7 -10.75 -0.09 4.14
C LEU A 7 -11.72 -1.13 3.55
N GLU A 8 -12.08 -0.98 2.28
CA GLU A 8 -12.92 -1.97 1.58
C GLU A 8 -12.23 -3.34 1.46
N VAL A 9 -10.92 -3.38 1.23
CA VAL A 9 -10.13 -4.63 1.21
C VAL A 9 -10.16 -5.31 2.58
N GLU A 10 -10.05 -4.54 3.66
CA GLU A 10 -10.04 -5.05 5.03
C GLU A 10 -11.44 -5.49 5.50
N GLU A 11 -12.50 -4.79 5.10
CA GLU A 11 -13.89 -5.15 5.43
C GLU A 11 -14.33 -6.49 4.85
N VAL A 12 -13.86 -6.84 3.64
CA VAL A 12 -14.16 -8.14 3.02
C VAL A 12 -13.72 -9.29 3.93
N LYS A 13 -12.58 -9.14 4.64
CA LYS A 13 -12.07 -10.14 5.58
C LYS A 13 -13.00 -10.38 6.77
N GLN A 14 -13.74 -9.35 7.20
CA GLN A 14 -14.68 -9.45 8.32
C GLN A 14 -15.98 -10.18 7.93
N LYS A 15 -16.44 -10.00 6.68
CA LYS A 15 -17.63 -10.68 6.13
C LYS A 15 -17.39 -12.14 5.73
N MET A 16 -16.14 -12.55 5.48
CA MET A 16 -15.78 -13.95 5.21
C MET A 16 -15.93 -14.89 6.42
N SER A 17 -16.11 -14.35 7.63
CA SER A 17 -16.36 -15.13 8.84
C SER A 17 -17.80 -15.67 8.94
N SER A 18 -18.71 -15.22 8.07
CA SER A 18 -20.08 -15.69 7.98
C SER A 18 -20.20 -16.73 6.87
N ALA A 19 -20.89 -17.84 7.13
CA ALA A 19 -21.02 -19.03 6.27
C ALA A 19 -21.44 -18.72 4.81
N LEU A 20 -20.48 -18.40 3.95
CA LEU A 20 -20.63 -18.18 2.51
C LEU A 20 -20.21 -19.44 1.76
N GLY A 21 -20.94 -19.80 0.70
CA GLY A 21 -20.59 -20.92 -0.18
C GLY A 21 -19.28 -20.67 -0.93
N GLU A 22 -18.56 -21.75 -1.28
CA GLU A 22 -17.22 -21.73 -1.89
C GLU A 22 -17.10 -20.80 -3.12
N GLN A 23 -18.11 -20.82 -4.01
CA GLN A 23 -18.13 -19.94 -5.19
C GLN A 23 -18.16 -18.45 -4.83
N GLN A 24 -18.81 -18.08 -3.73
CA GLN A 24 -18.92 -16.69 -3.32
C GLN A 24 -17.66 -16.22 -2.59
N LEU A 25 -16.96 -17.12 -1.90
CA LEU A 25 -15.64 -16.87 -1.34
C LEU A 25 -14.61 -16.58 -2.45
N HIS A 26 -14.59 -17.40 -3.50
CA HIS A 26 -13.69 -17.20 -4.64
C HIS A 26 -13.91 -15.84 -5.31
N ARG A 27 -15.18 -15.47 -5.58
CA ARG A 27 -15.51 -14.16 -6.18
C ARG A 27 -15.06 -13.00 -5.29
N GLN A 28 -15.22 -13.11 -3.97
CA GLN A 28 -14.80 -12.05 -3.05
C GLN A 28 -13.28 -11.93 -2.96
N GLU A 29 -12.56 -13.05 -3.01
CA GLU A 29 -11.10 -13.05 -3.02
C GLU A 29 -10.53 -12.42 -4.30
N GLU A 30 -11.12 -12.72 -5.45
CA GLU A 30 -10.75 -12.12 -6.73
C GLU A 30 -11.00 -10.59 -6.73
N GLN A 31 -12.16 -10.15 -6.24
CA GLN A 31 -12.45 -8.72 -6.06
C GLN A 31 -11.46 -8.05 -5.10
N LYS A 32 -11.10 -8.72 -4.00
CA LYS A 32 -10.09 -8.22 -3.05
C LYS A 32 -8.75 -8.05 -3.74
N SER A 33 -8.31 -9.07 -4.49
CA SER A 33 -7.06 -9.06 -5.25
C SER A 33 -7.02 -7.91 -6.26
N GLN A 34 -8.11 -7.70 -7.01
CA GLN A 34 -8.19 -6.60 -7.98
C GLN A 34 -8.14 -5.21 -7.32
N LYS A 35 -8.74 -5.04 -6.14
CA LYS A 35 -8.64 -3.78 -5.38
C LYS A 35 -7.23 -3.56 -4.85
N VAL A 36 -6.58 -4.59 -4.32
CA VAL A 36 -5.18 -4.52 -3.86
C VAL A 36 -4.28 -4.12 -5.01
N GLU A 37 -4.44 -4.75 -6.18
CA GLU A 37 -3.70 -4.41 -7.39
C GLU A 37 -3.92 -2.96 -7.81
N SER A 38 -5.18 -2.51 -7.81
CA SER A 38 -5.51 -1.12 -8.13
C SER A 38 -4.84 -0.12 -7.19
N ILE A 39 -4.81 -0.40 -5.87
CA ILE A 39 -4.12 0.45 -4.90
C ILE A 39 -2.61 0.46 -5.19
N TYR A 40 -2.00 -0.72 -5.43
CA TYR A 40 -0.58 -0.85 -5.72
C TYR A 40 -0.17 -0.05 -6.96
N GLN A 41 -0.91 -0.18 -8.07
CA GLN A 41 -0.63 0.57 -9.29
C GLN A 41 -0.75 2.09 -9.07
N ALA A 42 -1.71 2.52 -8.26
CA ALA A 42 -1.90 3.92 -7.93
C ALA A 42 -0.82 4.51 -7.01
N LEU A 43 0.02 3.68 -6.37
CA LEU A 43 1.21 4.15 -5.65
C LEU A 43 2.29 4.65 -6.61
N LYS A 44 2.25 4.26 -7.90
CA LYS A 44 3.21 4.69 -8.94
C LYS A 44 4.68 4.56 -8.53
N ILE A 45 5.02 3.45 -7.90
CA ILE A 45 6.37 3.18 -7.40
C ILE A 45 7.34 3.10 -8.60
N ARG A 46 8.22 4.09 -8.71
CA ARG A 46 9.28 4.18 -9.72
C ARG A 46 10.65 4.17 -9.06
N ALA A 47 11.66 3.81 -9.84
CA ALA A 47 13.04 4.12 -9.48
C ALA A 47 13.26 5.61 -9.76
N CYS A 48 13.68 6.36 -8.75
CA CYS A 48 14.04 7.77 -8.88
C CYS A 48 15.42 7.99 -8.25
N SER A 49 16.17 8.98 -8.73
CA SER A 49 17.46 9.32 -8.15
C SER A 49 17.31 10.19 -6.89
N SER A 50 18.41 10.44 -6.18
CA SER A 50 18.43 11.33 -5.01
C SER A 50 17.93 12.74 -5.31
N GLU A 51 18.13 13.24 -6.53
CA GLU A 51 17.73 14.59 -6.94
C GLU A 51 16.21 14.70 -7.14
N GLU A 52 15.53 13.57 -7.41
CA GLU A 52 14.11 13.52 -7.77
C GLU A 52 13.20 13.14 -6.58
N GLU A 53 13.76 12.84 -5.40
CA GLU A 53 13.01 12.31 -4.26
C GLU A 53 11.86 13.24 -3.80
N ALA A 54 12.07 14.55 -3.91
CA ALA A 54 11.10 15.57 -3.53
C ALA A 54 9.89 15.64 -4.49
N GLU A 55 10.03 15.12 -5.71
CA GLU A 55 9.01 15.13 -6.75
C GLU A 55 8.33 13.76 -6.91
N ASP A 56 8.92 12.71 -6.33
CA ASP A 56 8.37 11.36 -6.41
C ASP A 56 7.06 11.18 -5.62
N GLU A 57 5.99 10.82 -6.33
CA GLU A 57 4.64 10.69 -5.76
C GLU A 57 4.57 9.66 -4.60
N PHE A 58 5.31 8.55 -4.71
CA PHE A 58 5.32 7.52 -3.68
C PHE A 58 6.06 7.99 -2.42
N LEU A 59 7.23 8.62 -2.59
CA LEU A 59 7.99 9.18 -1.46
C LEU A 59 7.25 10.33 -0.80
N GLN A 60 6.60 11.22 -1.57
CA GLN A 60 5.77 12.29 -1.01
C GLN A 60 4.59 11.73 -0.22
N LEU A 61 3.98 10.62 -0.66
CA LEU A 61 2.95 9.91 0.10
C LEU A 61 3.49 9.42 1.44
N LEU A 62 4.72 8.90 1.48
CA LEU A 62 5.36 8.42 2.72
C LEU A 62 5.82 9.54 3.67
N CYS A 63 5.90 10.79 3.20
CA CYS A 63 6.26 11.93 4.05
C CYS A 63 5.16 12.33 5.04
N VAL A 64 3.94 11.78 4.93
CA VAL A 64 2.82 12.10 5.83
C VAL A 64 2.31 10.88 6.59
N ARG A 65 1.89 11.08 7.85
CA ARG A 65 1.39 10.01 8.74
C ARG A 65 0.33 9.11 8.12
N LYS A 66 -0.59 9.68 7.35
CA LYS A 66 -1.68 8.92 6.70
C LYS A 66 -1.15 8.00 5.60
N GLY A 67 -0.15 8.41 4.84
CA GLY A 67 0.44 7.59 3.78
C GLY A 67 1.30 6.47 4.34
N LYS A 68 2.08 6.74 5.40
CA LYS A 68 2.79 5.68 6.16
C LYS A 68 1.82 4.60 6.67
N LYS A 69 0.71 5.02 7.30
CA LYS A 69 -0.35 4.10 7.74
C LYS A 69 -1.00 3.33 6.58
N LEU A 70 -1.24 3.98 5.43
CA LEU A 70 -1.76 3.33 4.23
C LEU A 70 -0.85 2.18 3.79
N VAL A 71 0.44 2.46 3.59
CA VAL A 71 1.41 1.48 3.10
C VAL A 71 1.62 0.36 4.10
N ALA A 72 1.78 0.68 5.39
CA ALA A 72 1.95 -0.31 6.45
C ALA A 72 0.79 -1.33 6.52
N ARG A 73 -0.45 -0.85 6.34
CA ARG A 73 -1.65 -1.69 6.35
C ARG A 73 -1.89 -2.41 5.03
N LEU A 74 -1.39 -1.88 3.90
CA LEU A 74 -1.47 -2.54 2.60
C LEU A 74 -0.52 -3.74 2.50
N LEU A 75 0.67 -3.66 3.10
CA LEU A 75 1.74 -4.67 2.99
C LEU A 75 1.26 -6.13 3.17
N PRO A 76 0.44 -6.49 4.19
CA PRO A 76 -0.04 -7.87 4.37
C PRO A 76 -0.94 -8.40 3.25
N HIS A 77 -1.47 -7.52 2.40
CA HIS A 77 -2.38 -7.89 1.31
C HIS A 77 -1.69 -8.09 -0.03
N LEU A 78 -0.46 -7.59 -0.17
CA LEU A 78 0.31 -7.62 -1.42
C LEU A 78 0.94 -9.00 -1.68
N ILE A 79 1.14 -9.32 -2.96
CA ILE A 79 1.96 -10.47 -3.35
C ILE A 79 3.45 -10.22 -3.01
N GLY A 80 4.26 -11.28 -3.01
CA GLY A 80 5.67 -11.21 -2.59
C GLY A 80 6.47 -10.13 -3.33
N GLU A 81 6.41 -10.15 -4.66
CA GLU A 81 7.12 -9.20 -5.53
C GLU A 81 6.78 -7.73 -5.22
N GLN A 82 5.50 -7.44 -5.01
CA GLN A 82 5.03 -6.08 -4.70
C GLN A 82 5.53 -5.59 -3.34
N ARG A 83 5.53 -6.49 -2.33
CA ARG A 83 6.11 -6.18 -1.01
C ARG A 83 7.59 -5.89 -1.10
N GLU A 84 8.32 -6.74 -1.81
CA GLU A 84 9.76 -6.57 -2.01
C GLU A 84 10.07 -5.24 -2.71
N LYS A 85 9.35 -4.90 -3.78
CA LYS A 85 9.53 -3.62 -4.48
C LYS A 85 9.30 -2.41 -3.55
N ILE A 86 8.25 -2.43 -2.74
CA ILE A 86 7.97 -1.37 -1.75
C ILE A 86 9.11 -1.28 -0.73
N LEU A 87 9.50 -2.41 -0.14
CA LEU A 87 10.52 -2.45 0.90
C LEU A 87 11.87 -1.98 0.38
N LEU A 88 12.26 -2.41 -0.83
CA LEU A 88 13.49 -1.97 -1.49
C LEU A 88 13.47 -0.46 -1.75
N THR A 89 12.35 0.07 -2.26
CA THR A 89 12.21 1.52 -2.52
C THR A 89 12.31 2.32 -1.23
N ILE A 90 11.61 1.91 -0.17
CA ILE A 90 11.66 2.57 1.14
C ILE A 90 13.08 2.52 1.72
N THR A 91 13.73 1.37 1.64
CA THR A 91 15.08 1.17 2.18
C THR A 91 16.11 2.02 1.43
N HIS A 92 15.99 2.10 0.10
CA HIS A 92 16.88 2.90 -0.74
C HIS A 92 16.78 4.40 -0.40
N HIS A 93 15.57 4.90 -0.16
CA HIS A 93 15.28 6.31 0.14
C HIS A 93 15.13 6.61 1.63
N LEU A 94 15.57 5.70 2.52
CA LEU A 94 15.39 5.84 3.96
C LEU A 94 16.00 7.14 4.52
N PRO A 95 17.20 7.60 4.11
CA PRO A 95 17.76 8.86 4.60
C PRO A 95 16.88 10.08 4.31
N PHE A 96 16.22 10.12 3.14
CA PHE A 96 15.28 11.17 2.77
C PHE A 96 14.03 11.12 3.65
N LEU A 97 13.43 9.93 3.77
CA LEU A 97 12.21 9.73 4.55
C LEU A 97 12.41 10.08 6.03
N MET A 98 13.54 9.66 6.63
CA MET A 98 13.85 9.97 8.03
C MET A 98 14.00 11.47 8.29
N LYS A 99 14.60 12.24 7.37
CA LYS A 99 14.69 13.70 7.50
C LYS A 99 13.33 14.38 7.49
N LYS A 100 12.36 13.80 6.78
CA LYS A 100 10.99 14.32 6.68
C LYS A 100 10.11 13.87 7.85
N ASP A 101 10.46 12.78 8.53
CA ASP A 101 9.67 12.20 9.63
C ASP A 101 9.74 13.01 10.94
N VAL A 102 10.77 13.86 11.11
CA VAL A 102 11.02 14.67 12.32
C VAL A 102 9.88 15.66 12.63
N LEU A 103 8.99 15.94 11.68
CA LEU A 103 7.87 16.87 11.83
C LEU A 103 6.54 16.20 12.23
N ASP A 104 6.50 14.87 12.27
CA ASP A 104 5.26 14.07 12.37
C ASP A 104 5.11 13.31 13.71
N GLU A 105 6.08 13.45 14.63
CA GLU A 105 6.03 12.93 16.02
C GLU A 105 5.23 13.81 16.99
#